data_AF-A0A830C0G5-F1
#
_entry.id   AF-A0A830C0G5-F1
#
_cell.length_a   1.000
_cell.length_b   1.000
_cell.length_c   1.000
_cell.angle_alpha   90.00
_cell.angle_beta   90.00
_cell.angle_gamma   90.00
#
_symmetry.space_group_name_H-M   'P 1'
#
loop_
_entity.id
_entity.type
_entity.pdbx_description
1 polymer ?
#
loop_
_entity_poly.entity_id
_entity_poly.type
_entity_poly.pdbx_seq_one_letter_code
_entity_poly.pdbx_strand_id
1 'polypeptide(L)'
;DDGPGSLRDGCSIKEPLWIIFEVLGTIELSSYLSVSSFKAVDGLGQRIKLTGKGFQLKEYEHVIICNLMFEGGRGHDVDGIQIKLNSSHIWTDRCSLSDYDNRLIGITRGSTDITNFRCHFANHDKTMLIGADPSHAGDRCIRITIHHCFFDGTRQRHPHVKSGKVRLYNNYTQHWGIYAICASVESQIYSQCNIYEAGQKKVVFKHLCLHQVTFTAASLAPEVENLLFLQDLLGKAHI
;
A
#
# COMPACT_ATOMS: atom_id res chain seq x y z
N ASP A 1 7.19 18.58 16.38
CA ASP A 1 7.57 17.54 15.41
C ASP A 1 9.08 17.48 15.18
N ASP A 2 9.82 18.55 15.50
CA ASP A 2 11.28 18.64 15.41
C ASP A 2 11.91 19.06 16.76
N GLY A 3 13.23 18.90 16.90
CA GLY A 3 14.02 19.20 18.11
C GLY A 3 14.34 17.96 18.98
N PRO A 4 15.23 18.09 19.98
CA PRO A 4 15.70 16.96 20.78
C PRO A 4 14.57 16.14 21.41
N GLY A 5 14.64 14.82 21.24
CA GLY A 5 13.63 13.89 21.76
C GLY A 5 12.33 13.83 20.93
N SER A 6 12.24 14.57 19.83
CA SER A 6 11.14 14.44 18.88
C SER A 6 11.26 13.17 18.03
N LEU A 7 10.16 12.77 17.39
CA LEU A 7 10.18 11.68 16.41
C LEU A 7 11.14 11.97 15.25
N ARG A 8 11.19 13.22 14.77
CA ARG A 8 12.06 13.60 13.66
C ARG A 8 13.54 13.49 14.04
N ASP A 9 13.88 13.90 15.26
CA ASP A 9 15.22 13.75 15.83
C ASP A 9 15.61 12.27 15.84
N GLY A 10 14.81 11.40 16.47
CA GLY A 10 15.06 9.96 16.52
C GLY A 10 15.20 9.29 15.14
N CYS A 11 14.35 9.67 14.19
CA CYS A 11 14.40 9.15 12.82
C CYS A 11 15.60 9.64 11.99
N SER A 12 16.30 10.68 12.44
CA SER A 12 17.49 11.23 11.77
C SER A 12 18.82 10.69 12.30
N ILE A 13 18.80 10.08 13.49
CA ILE A 13 20.00 9.50 14.13
C ILE A 13 20.56 8.39 13.24
N LYS A 14 21.89 8.35 13.08
CA LYS A 14 22.55 7.43 12.14
C LYS A 14 22.53 5.99 12.63
N GLU A 15 22.67 5.80 13.93
CA GLU A 15 22.74 4.51 14.59
C GLU A 15 21.39 3.77 14.49
N PRO A 16 21.40 2.43 14.50
CA PRO A 16 20.18 1.65 14.56
C PRO A 16 19.36 1.98 15.81
N LEU A 17 18.06 2.25 15.67
CA LEU A 17 17.19 2.60 16.78
C LEU A 17 15.82 1.92 16.70
N TRP A 18 15.33 1.52 17.88
CA TRP A 18 13.93 1.22 18.10
C TRP A 18 13.29 2.42 18.82
N ILE A 19 12.53 3.20 18.09
CA ILE A 19 11.87 4.42 18.55
C ILE A 19 10.51 4.03 19.12
N ILE A 20 10.34 4.26 20.42
CA ILE A 20 9.08 4.12 21.16
C ILE A 20 8.59 5.48 21.62
N PHE A 21 7.37 5.54 22.13
CA PHE A 21 6.74 6.76 22.61
C PHE A 21 6.41 6.63 24.10
N GLU A 22 6.77 7.66 24.87
CA GLU A 22 6.42 7.74 26.31
C GLU A 22 5.00 8.24 26.53
N VAL A 23 4.46 8.99 25.56
CA VAL A 23 3.15 9.64 25.63
C VAL A 23 2.30 9.29 24.43
N LEU A 24 0.98 9.19 24.63
CA LEU A 24 0.01 9.15 23.54
C LEU A 24 -0.22 10.56 22.98
N GLY A 25 -0.62 10.68 21.72
CA GLY A 25 -0.95 11.99 21.16
C GLY A 25 -0.93 12.07 19.64
N THR A 26 -1.11 13.30 19.16
CA THR A 26 -1.02 13.63 17.74
C THR A 26 0.28 14.40 17.49
N ILE A 27 1.07 13.95 16.52
CA ILE A 27 2.25 14.65 16.02
C ILE A 27 1.89 15.24 14.65
N GLU A 28 1.73 16.56 14.62
CA GLU A 28 1.53 17.31 13.38
C GLU A 28 2.87 17.55 12.69
N LEU A 29 3.07 16.89 11.55
CA LEU A 29 4.29 16.99 10.77
C LEU A 29 4.25 18.21 9.85
N SER A 30 5.16 19.17 10.08
CA SER A 30 5.28 20.39 9.24
C SER A 30 5.77 20.09 7.81
N SER A 31 6.55 19.02 7.68
CA SER A 31 7.13 18.51 6.43
C SER A 31 7.17 16.98 6.47
N TYR A 32 7.36 16.34 5.31
CA TYR A 32 7.62 14.90 5.27
C TYR A 32 8.71 14.52 6.29
N LEU A 33 8.46 13.46 7.04
CA LEU A 33 9.42 12.95 8.00
C LEU A 33 10.24 11.85 7.35
N SER A 34 11.53 12.12 7.14
CA SER A 34 12.48 11.14 6.64
C SER A 34 12.78 10.11 7.72
N VAL A 35 12.51 8.84 7.44
CA VAL A 35 12.89 7.73 8.34
C VAL A 35 14.12 7.07 7.77
N SER A 36 15.29 7.32 8.36
CA SER A 36 16.55 6.77 7.87
C SER A 36 16.60 5.25 8.00
N SER A 37 17.63 4.62 7.43
CA SER A 37 17.83 3.16 7.55
C SER A 37 17.98 2.70 9.01
N PHE A 38 17.70 1.42 9.22
CA PHE A 38 17.84 0.71 10.51
C PHE A 38 17.02 1.32 11.63
N LYS A 39 15.72 1.56 11.35
CA LYS A 39 14.79 2.13 12.31
C LYS A 39 13.59 1.22 12.50
N ALA A 40 13.17 1.04 13.74
CA ALA A 40 11.81 0.61 14.05
C ALA A 40 11.08 1.79 14.70
N VAL A 41 9.98 2.24 14.13
CA VAL A 41 9.09 3.24 14.74
C VAL A 41 7.85 2.51 15.22
N ASP A 42 7.71 2.37 16.53
CA ASP A 42 6.71 1.52 17.15
C ASP A 42 5.81 2.30 18.11
N GLY A 43 4.56 2.46 17.73
CA GLY A 43 3.51 3.06 18.57
C GLY A 43 2.89 2.10 19.59
N LEU A 44 3.40 0.88 19.79
CA LEU A 44 2.75 -0.11 20.65
C LEU A 44 2.50 0.45 22.07
N GLY A 45 1.30 0.20 22.58
CA GLY A 45 0.88 0.66 23.91
C GLY A 45 0.53 2.15 23.96
N GLN A 46 0.84 2.94 22.92
CA GLN A 46 0.49 4.35 22.82
C GLN A 46 -0.42 4.59 21.61
N ARG A 47 -1.33 5.56 21.74
CA ARG A 47 -2.18 5.98 20.61
C ARG A 47 -1.51 7.13 19.87
N ILE A 48 -0.56 6.80 18.99
CA ILE A 48 0.20 7.79 18.23
C ILE A 48 -0.46 8.05 16.88
N LYS A 49 -0.89 9.29 16.67
CA LYS A 49 -1.40 9.77 15.38
C LYS A 49 -0.39 10.70 14.72
N LEU A 50 -0.12 10.49 13.45
CA LEU A 50 0.65 11.37 12.58
C LEU A 50 -0.31 12.09 11.63
N THR A 51 -0.16 13.42 11.52
CA THR A 51 -1.03 14.26 10.68
C THR A 51 -0.25 15.36 9.96
N GLY A 52 -0.91 16.10 9.07
CA GLY A 52 -0.30 17.17 8.25
C GLY A 52 0.50 16.62 7.07
N LYS A 53 1.56 15.86 7.35
CA LYS A 53 2.38 15.12 6.37
C LYS A 53 2.49 13.64 6.72
N GLY A 54 3.29 12.92 5.96
CA GLY A 54 3.53 11.49 6.15
C GLY A 54 5.01 11.16 6.32
N PHE A 55 5.30 9.87 6.29
CA PHE A 55 6.66 9.35 6.26
C PHE A 55 7.19 9.33 4.82
N GLN A 56 8.49 9.61 4.69
CA GLN A 56 9.22 9.43 3.45
C GLN A 56 10.45 8.57 3.70
N LEU A 57 10.53 7.47 2.97
CA LEU A 57 11.71 6.61 2.89
C LEU A 57 12.28 6.84 1.49
N LYS A 58 13.45 7.47 1.43
CA LYS A 58 14.14 7.78 0.19
C LYS A 58 15.55 7.21 0.25
N GLU A 59 15.81 6.14 -0.51
CA GLU A 59 17.12 5.47 -0.54
C GLU A 59 17.52 4.91 0.84
N TYR A 60 16.52 4.45 1.59
CA TYR A 60 16.68 3.84 2.90
C TYR A 60 16.21 2.39 2.93
N GLU A 61 16.76 1.63 3.87
CA GLU A 61 16.50 0.20 4.02
C GLU A 61 16.38 -0.24 5.48
N HIS A 62 15.81 -1.42 5.70
CA HIS A 62 15.65 -2.01 7.04
C HIS A 62 14.85 -1.10 7.99
N VAL A 63 13.62 -0.78 7.59
CA VAL A 63 12.71 0.05 8.39
C VAL A 63 11.43 -0.70 8.75
N ILE A 64 11.04 -0.63 10.03
CA ILE A 64 9.76 -1.12 10.53
C ILE A 64 8.92 0.09 10.95
N ILE A 65 7.68 0.15 10.46
CA ILE A 65 6.69 1.15 10.80
C ILE A 65 5.51 0.38 11.40
N CYS A 66 5.28 0.49 12.70
CA CYS A 66 4.24 -0.31 13.34
C CYS A 66 3.43 0.40 14.41
N ASN A 67 2.16 -0.01 14.54
CA ASN A 67 1.23 0.48 15.54
C ASN A 67 1.00 2.01 15.50
N LEU A 68 1.07 2.62 14.32
CA LEU A 68 0.85 4.06 14.11
C LEU A 68 -0.47 4.34 13.39
N MET A 69 -1.07 5.49 13.67
CA MET A 69 -2.20 6.03 12.91
C MET A 69 -1.71 7.16 12.01
N PHE A 70 -1.96 7.08 10.71
CA PHE A 70 -1.73 8.15 9.73
C PHE A 70 -3.10 8.69 9.30
N GLU A 71 -3.37 9.96 9.59
CA GLU A 71 -4.67 10.57 9.30
C GLU A 71 -4.56 12.09 9.08
N GLY A 72 -5.30 12.63 8.10
CA GLY A 72 -5.42 14.07 7.89
C GLY A 72 -4.20 14.68 7.20
N GLY A 73 -3.63 13.99 6.22
CA GLY A 73 -2.51 14.53 5.42
C GLY A 73 -3.01 15.53 4.38
N ARG A 74 -2.43 16.74 4.39
CA ARG A 74 -2.90 17.86 3.55
C ARG A 74 -1.81 18.49 2.71
N GLY A 75 -2.18 18.82 1.47
CA GLY A 75 -1.36 19.51 0.49
C GLY A 75 -1.05 18.68 -0.75
N HIS A 76 -0.45 19.34 -1.73
CA HIS A 76 -0.09 18.73 -3.01
C HIS A 76 0.85 17.53 -2.81
N ASP A 77 0.50 16.38 -3.41
CA ASP A 77 1.27 15.13 -3.37
C ASP A 77 1.63 14.63 -1.95
N VAL A 78 0.73 14.84 -0.99
CA VAL A 78 0.91 14.33 0.37
C VAL A 78 0.36 12.90 0.49
N ASP A 79 1.28 11.97 0.71
CA ASP A 79 1.02 10.55 0.97
C ASP A 79 1.22 10.25 2.46
N GLY A 80 0.55 9.21 2.97
CA GLY A 80 0.75 8.71 4.35
C GLY A 80 2.14 8.11 4.53
N ILE A 81 2.51 7.17 3.67
CA ILE A 81 3.83 6.56 3.62
C ILE A 81 4.32 6.56 2.17
N GLN A 82 5.44 7.23 1.92
CA GLN A 82 6.10 7.29 0.62
C GLN A 82 7.41 6.52 0.66
N ILE A 83 7.50 5.45 -0.13
CA ILE A 83 8.71 4.64 -0.30
C ILE A 83 9.21 4.83 -1.74
N LYS A 84 10.37 5.49 -1.84
CA LYS A 84 11.06 5.85 -3.09
C LYS A 84 12.56 5.94 -2.79
N LEU A 85 13.40 6.52 -3.63
CA LEU A 85 14.00 5.80 -4.75
C LEU A 85 14.85 4.63 -4.17
N ASN A 86 14.82 3.45 -4.76
CA ASN A 86 15.67 2.31 -4.38
C ASN A 86 15.65 1.93 -2.88
N SER A 87 14.52 2.12 -2.20
CA SER A 87 14.35 1.70 -0.81
C SER A 87 13.99 0.22 -0.71
N SER A 88 14.48 -0.49 0.32
CA SER A 88 14.27 -1.93 0.45
C SER A 88 14.09 -2.43 1.87
N HIS A 89 13.57 -3.64 2.05
CA HIS A 89 13.43 -4.29 3.37
C HIS A 89 12.62 -3.45 4.37
N ILE A 90 11.41 -3.06 3.97
CA ILE A 90 10.52 -2.23 4.80
C ILE A 90 9.27 -3.02 5.18
N TRP A 91 8.87 -2.89 6.45
CA TRP A 91 7.68 -3.54 6.98
C TRP A 91 6.72 -2.51 7.59
N THR A 92 5.49 -2.47 7.08
CA THR A 92 4.39 -1.73 7.69
C THR A 92 3.45 -2.72 8.38
N ASP A 93 3.32 -2.64 9.71
CA ASP A 93 2.61 -3.65 10.51
C ASP A 93 1.64 -3.01 11.52
N ARG A 94 0.37 -3.41 11.51
CA ARG A 94 -0.67 -2.87 12.43
C ARG A 94 -0.83 -1.35 12.39
N CYS A 95 -0.60 -0.73 11.23
CA CYS A 95 -0.86 0.70 11.06
C CYS A 95 -2.30 0.94 10.59
N SER A 96 -2.89 2.04 11.01
CA SER A 96 -4.15 2.55 10.43
C SER A 96 -3.84 3.76 9.56
N LEU A 97 -4.37 3.79 8.33
CA LEU A 97 -4.13 4.85 7.37
C LEU A 97 -5.46 5.33 6.78
N SER A 98 -5.72 6.62 6.80
CA SER A 98 -6.95 7.22 6.24
C SER A 98 -6.77 8.70 5.90
N ASP A 99 -7.65 9.26 5.08
CA ASP A 99 -7.79 10.71 4.90
C ASP A 99 -6.49 11.48 4.57
N TYR A 100 -5.86 11.11 3.44
CA TYR A 100 -4.79 11.89 2.80
C TYR A 100 -5.26 12.50 1.47
N ASP A 101 -4.67 13.61 1.05
CA ASP A 101 -5.00 14.27 -0.22
C ASP A 101 -4.53 13.50 -1.47
N ASN A 102 -3.47 12.68 -1.35
CA ASN A 102 -2.97 11.85 -2.46
C ASN A 102 -3.14 10.36 -2.22
N ARG A 103 -2.14 9.65 -1.66
CA ARG A 103 -2.19 8.19 -1.44
C ARG A 103 -2.00 7.85 0.03
N LEU A 104 -2.49 6.70 0.47
CA LEU A 104 -2.11 6.18 1.80
C LEU A 104 -0.70 5.60 1.75
N ILE A 105 -0.41 4.74 0.77
CA ILE A 105 0.92 4.16 0.55
C ILE A 105 1.33 4.29 -0.92
N GLY A 106 2.53 4.82 -1.14
CA GLY A 106 3.15 4.92 -2.47
C GLY A 106 4.51 4.22 -2.50
N ILE A 107 4.66 3.22 -3.35
CA ILE A 107 5.90 2.44 -3.52
C ILE A 107 6.35 2.55 -4.97
N THR A 108 7.51 3.17 -5.20
CA THR A 108 7.92 3.60 -6.56
C THR A 108 9.43 3.55 -6.76
N ARG A 109 9.85 3.66 -8.02
CA ARG A 109 11.25 3.88 -8.43
C ARG A 109 12.19 2.83 -7.86
N GLY A 110 11.97 1.57 -8.23
CA GLY A 110 12.83 0.44 -7.87
C GLY A 110 12.77 0.00 -6.41
N SER A 111 11.89 0.60 -5.58
CA SER A 111 11.78 0.22 -4.18
C SER A 111 11.12 -1.16 -4.02
N THR A 112 11.76 -2.08 -3.29
CA THR A 112 11.44 -3.52 -3.34
C THR A 112 11.56 -4.22 -1.99
N ASP A 113 11.10 -5.47 -1.88
CA ASP A 113 11.11 -6.26 -0.64
C ASP A 113 10.37 -5.57 0.51
N ILE A 114 9.11 -5.20 0.24
CA ILE A 114 8.25 -4.47 1.18
C ILE A 114 7.06 -5.34 1.58
N THR A 115 6.74 -5.36 2.87
CA THR A 115 5.58 -6.07 3.41
C THR A 115 4.61 -5.08 4.06
N ASN A 116 3.33 -5.17 3.72
CA ASN A 116 2.23 -4.53 4.43
C ASN A 116 1.38 -5.61 5.10
N PHE A 117 1.25 -5.55 6.42
CA PHE A 117 0.64 -6.62 7.21
C PHE A 117 -0.26 -6.07 8.31
N ARG A 118 -1.45 -6.66 8.49
CA ARG A 118 -2.41 -6.25 9.54
C ARG A 118 -2.74 -4.76 9.55
N CYS A 119 -2.59 -4.08 8.41
CA CYS A 119 -2.88 -2.66 8.31
C CYS A 119 -4.36 -2.46 8.01
N HIS A 120 -4.91 -1.36 8.51
CA HIS A 120 -6.28 -0.94 8.26
C HIS A 120 -6.29 0.33 7.40
N PHE A 121 -6.90 0.24 6.23
CA PHE A 121 -7.02 1.33 5.26
C PHE A 121 -8.48 1.73 5.14
N ALA A 122 -8.82 2.99 5.43
CA ALA A 122 -10.20 3.46 5.45
C ALA A 122 -10.33 4.89 4.90
N ASN A 123 -11.56 5.30 4.58
CA ASN A 123 -11.93 6.69 4.26
C ASN A 123 -10.95 7.41 3.31
N HIS A 124 -10.72 6.84 2.13
CA HIS A 124 -9.73 7.38 1.20
C HIS A 124 -10.00 6.97 -0.26
N ASP A 125 -9.60 7.82 -1.22
CA ASP A 125 -9.77 7.54 -2.66
C ASP A 125 -8.68 6.61 -3.20
N LYS A 126 -7.39 6.99 -3.11
CA LYS A 126 -6.29 6.31 -3.82
C LYS A 126 -5.36 5.55 -2.87
N THR A 127 -5.81 4.40 -2.37
CA THR A 127 -5.16 3.67 -1.27
C THR A 127 -3.68 3.33 -1.49
N MET A 128 -3.36 2.39 -2.39
CA MET A 128 -1.99 1.88 -2.54
C MET A 128 -1.55 1.84 -4.00
N LEU A 129 -0.50 2.62 -4.33
CA LEU A 129 0.12 2.62 -5.66
C LEU A 129 1.49 1.95 -5.62
N ILE A 130 1.68 0.94 -6.47
CA ILE A 130 2.93 0.21 -6.67
C ILE A 130 3.37 0.45 -8.11
N GLY A 131 4.48 1.14 -8.30
CA GLY A 131 4.92 1.60 -9.62
C GLY A 131 4.11 2.81 -10.12
N ALA A 132 4.77 3.94 -10.30
CA ALA A 132 4.11 5.19 -10.72
C ALA A 132 4.10 5.36 -12.23
N ASP A 133 5.25 5.15 -12.86
CA ASP A 133 5.52 5.45 -14.26
C ASP A 133 5.58 4.14 -15.06
N PRO A 134 4.66 3.90 -16.03
CA PRO A 134 4.65 2.68 -16.83
C PRO A 134 5.90 2.52 -17.72
N SER A 135 6.66 3.59 -17.97
CA SER A 135 7.90 3.56 -18.77
C SER A 135 9.15 3.28 -17.93
N HIS A 136 9.03 3.31 -16.60
CA HIS A 136 10.18 3.14 -15.72
C HIS A 136 10.59 1.67 -15.59
N ALA A 137 11.50 1.24 -16.46
CA ALA A 137 12.00 -0.13 -16.51
C ALA A 137 12.54 -0.67 -15.18
N GLY A 138 13.07 0.21 -14.32
CA GLY A 138 13.57 -0.14 -12.98
C GLY A 138 12.50 -0.69 -12.04
N ASP A 139 11.21 -0.41 -12.28
CA ASP A 139 10.12 -0.87 -11.42
C ASP A 139 9.83 -2.39 -11.58
N ARG A 140 10.46 -3.07 -12.55
CA ARG A 140 10.37 -4.54 -12.72
C ARG A 140 10.97 -5.34 -11.56
N CYS A 141 11.85 -4.72 -10.76
CA CYS A 141 12.46 -5.38 -9.61
C CYS A 141 11.55 -5.38 -8.38
N ILE A 142 10.46 -4.59 -8.38
CA ILE A 142 9.57 -4.38 -7.24
C ILE A 142 8.91 -5.71 -6.83
N ARG A 143 9.06 -6.06 -5.55
CA ARG A 143 8.42 -7.23 -4.90
C ARG A 143 7.72 -6.80 -3.63
N ILE A 144 6.41 -7.00 -3.57
CA ILE A 144 5.57 -6.58 -2.45
C ILE A 144 4.77 -7.76 -1.91
N THR A 145 4.65 -7.83 -0.59
CA THR A 145 3.72 -8.73 0.10
C THR A 145 2.66 -7.93 0.84
N ILE A 146 1.38 -8.26 0.65
CA ILE A 146 0.26 -7.61 1.31
C ILE A 146 -0.64 -8.71 1.89
N HIS A 147 -0.79 -8.76 3.20
CA HIS A 147 -1.59 -9.82 3.82
C HIS A 147 -2.25 -9.41 5.14
N HIS A 148 -3.38 -10.05 5.46
CA HIS A 148 -4.17 -9.77 6.66
C HIS A 148 -4.53 -8.29 6.84
N CYS A 149 -4.50 -7.50 5.77
CA CYS A 149 -4.92 -6.12 5.78
C CYS A 149 -6.43 -6.03 5.61
N PHE A 150 -6.99 -4.95 6.14
CA PHE A 150 -8.39 -4.60 5.98
C PHE A 150 -8.52 -3.32 5.16
N PHE A 151 -9.23 -3.41 4.04
CA PHE A 151 -9.56 -2.29 3.16
C PHE A 151 -11.05 -1.97 3.32
N ASP A 152 -11.35 -0.92 4.07
CA ASP A 152 -12.69 -0.61 4.57
C ASP A 152 -13.27 0.62 3.86
N GLY A 153 -14.11 0.39 2.85
CA GLY A 153 -14.82 1.46 2.15
C GLY A 153 -13.92 2.40 1.33
N THR A 154 -12.66 2.06 1.12
CA THR A 154 -11.75 2.85 0.28
C THR A 154 -12.10 2.74 -1.19
N ARG A 155 -11.91 3.82 -1.95
CA ARG A 155 -12.53 3.94 -3.29
C ARG A 155 -11.83 3.08 -4.34
N GLN A 156 -10.50 2.97 -4.31
CA GLN A 156 -9.72 2.24 -5.31
C GLN A 156 -8.28 1.92 -4.84
N ARG A 157 -7.59 1.05 -5.59
CA ARG A 157 -6.16 0.72 -5.48
C ARG A 157 -5.79 -0.17 -4.27
N HIS A 158 -6.25 -1.42 -4.29
CA HIS A 158 -6.05 -2.43 -3.25
C HIS A 158 -5.25 -3.68 -3.70
N PRO A 159 -4.12 -3.59 -4.42
CA PRO A 159 -3.38 -2.40 -4.87
C PRO A 159 -3.65 -2.03 -6.34
N HIS A 160 -3.09 -0.91 -6.80
CA HIS A 160 -2.85 -0.66 -8.24
C HIS A 160 -1.36 -0.83 -8.53
N VAL A 161 -1.04 -1.75 -9.45
CA VAL A 161 0.33 -2.17 -9.76
C VAL A 161 0.72 -1.82 -11.20
N LYS A 162 1.96 -1.38 -11.37
CA LYS A 162 2.69 -1.29 -12.64
C LYS A 162 4.07 -1.96 -12.47
N SER A 163 4.45 -2.84 -13.40
CA SER A 163 5.73 -3.56 -13.52
C SER A 163 6.16 -4.45 -12.34
N GLY A 164 5.58 -4.27 -11.15
CA GLY A 164 5.94 -5.00 -9.94
C GLY A 164 5.26 -6.36 -9.79
N LYS A 165 5.81 -7.15 -8.86
CA LYS A 165 5.31 -8.46 -8.44
C LYS A 165 4.70 -8.35 -7.05
N VAL A 166 3.44 -8.75 -6.90
CA VAL A 166 2.70 -8.64 -5.64
C VAL A 166 2.15 -10.01 -5.21
N ARG A 167 2.46 -10.41 -3.97
CA ARG A 167 1.73 -11.46 -3.27
C ARG A 167 0.65 -10.82 -2.40
N LEU A 168 -0.60 -11.16 -2.66
CA LEU A 168 -1.77 -10.59 -1.99
C LEU A 168 -2.59 -11.74 -1.38
N TYR A 169 -2.58 -11.90 -0.06
CA TYR A 169 -3.30 -13.03 0.54
C TYR A 169 -3.94 -12.75 1.90
N ASN A 170 -5.03 -13.46 2.22
CA ASN A 170 -5.76 -13.32 3.49
C ASN A 170 -6.18 -11.88 3.83
N ASN A 171 -6.41 -11.02 2.83
CA ASN A 171 -6.91 -9.66 3.07
C ASN A 171 -8.43 -9.65 3.02
N TYR A 172 -9.03 -8.70 3.75
CA TYR A 172 -10.45 -8.41 3.67
C TYR A 172 -10.64 -7.05 3.01
N THR A 173 -11.47 -6.98 1.98
CA THR A 173 -11.79 -5.75 1.27
C THR A 173 -13.29 -5.61 1.16
N GLN A 174 -13.86 -4.51 1.64
CA GLN A 174 -15.30 -4.28 1.57
C GLN A 174 -15.64 -2.90 1.01
N HIS A 175 -16.83 -2.81 0.39
CA HIS A 175 -17.49 -1.55 0.05
C HIS A 175 -16.66 -0.57 -0.80
N TRP A 176 -15.82 -1.08 -1.71
CA TRP A 176 -14.99 -0.22 -2.54
C TRP A 176 -15.80 0.56 -3.59
N GLY A 177 -15.29 1.74 -3.95
CA GLY A 177 -16.04 2.69 -4.78
C GLY A 177 -15.87 2.59 -6.31
N ILE A 178 -14.76 2.05 -6.80
CA ILE A 178 -14.48 1.91 -8.25
C ILE A 178 -14.00 0.51 -8.60
N TYR A 179 -12.85 0.09 -8.04
CA TYR A 179 -12.29 -1.25 -8.21
C TYR A 179 -11.48 -1.66 -6.98
N ALA A 180 -11.38 -2.97 -6.73
CA ALA A 180 -10.48 -3.46 -5.69
C ALA A 180 -9.03 -3.41 -6.19
N ILE A 181 -8.63 -4.32 -7.07
CA ILE A 181 -7.26 -4.53 -7.56
C ILE A 181 -7.14 -4.05 -9.00
N CYS A 182 -6.02 -3.41 -9.32
CA CYS A 182 -5.67 -3.08 -10.70
C CYS A 182 -4.27 -3.58 -11.07
N ALA A 183 -4.20 -4.46 -12.06
CA ALA A 183 -2.95 -4.87 -12.69
C ALA A 183 -2.79 -4.10 -14.01
N SER A 184 -1.75 -3.28 -14.10
CA SER A 184 -1.39 -2.57 -15.33
C SER A 184 -0.09 -3.13 -15.92
N VAL A 185 0.57 -2.37 -16.80
CA VAL A 185 1.75 -2.74 -17.61
C VAL A 185 2.66 -3.72 -16.87
N GLU A 186 2.83 -4.93 -17.43
CA GLU A 186 3.76 -5.98 -16.98
C GLU A 186 3.65 -6.39 -15.49
N SER A 187 2.53 -6.10 -14.84
CA SER A 187 2.35 -6.42 -13.42
C SER A 187 2.05 -7.89 -13.22
N GLN A 188 2.52 -8.46 -12.11
CA GLN A 188 2.19 -9.82 -11.69
C GLN A 188 1.57 -9.77 -10.29
N ILE A 189 0.32 -10.21 -10.16
CA ILE A 189 -0.38 -10.24 -8.87
C ILE A 189 -0.83 -11.67 -8.60
N TYR A 190 -0.32 -12.24 -7.52
CA TYR A 190 -0.74 -13.54 -7.01
C TYR A 190 -1.70 -13.33 -5.83
N SER A 191 -3.00 -13.46 -6.12
CA SER A 191 -4.09 -13.25 -5.15
C SER A 191 -4.64 -14.58 -4.64
N GLN A 192 -4.57 -14.84 -3.32
CA GLN A 192 -5.04 -16.07 -2.71
C GLN A 192 -5.82 -15.81 -1.42
N CYS A 193 -6.93 -16.54 -1.19
CA CYS A 193 -7.66 -16.51 0.08
C CYS A 193 -8.05 -15.10 0.57
N ASN A 194 -8.28 -14.16 -0.35
CA ASN A 194 -8.78 -12.83 -0.03
C ASN A 194 -10.32 -12.84 -0.02
N ILE A 195 -10.91 -12.05 0.87
CA ILE A 195 -12.36 -11.85 0.97
C ILE A 195 -12.70 -10.50 0.34
N TYR A 196 -13.65 -10.50 -0.60
CA TYR A 196 -14.12 -9.30 -1.30
C TYR A 196 -15.63 -9.14 -1.12
N GLU A 197 -16.04 -8.16 -0.32
CA GLU A 197 -17.43 -7.82 -0.08
C GLU A 197 -17.82 -6.55 -0.83
N ALA A 198 -18.37 -6.72 -2.03
CA ALA A 198 -18.54 -5.63 -3.00
C ALA A 198 -19.52 -4.53 -2.59
N GLY A 199 -20.52 -4.82 -1.75
CA GLY A 199 -21.69 -3.95 -1.58
C GLY A 199 -22.40 -3.72 -2.93
N GLN A 200 -22.34 -2.49 -3.45
CA GLN A 200 -23.07 -2.11 -4.67
C GLN A 200 -22.27 -2.23 -5.98
N LYS A 201 -20.94 -2.03 -5.98
CA LYS A 201 -20.10 -2.01 -7.21
C LYS A 201 -19.17 -3.21 -7.28
N LYS A 202 -19.11 -3.86 -8.44
CA LYS A 202 -18.66 -5.26 -8.55
C LYS A 202 -17.28 -5.49 -9.16
N VAL A 203 -16.56 -4.46 -9.62
CA VAL A 203 -15.26 -4.68 -10.27
C VAL A 203 -14.21 -4.99 -9.20
N VAL A 204 -13.95 -6.27 -8.94
CA VAL A 204 -12.87 -6.68 -8.05
C VAL A 204 -11.53 -6.49 -8.76
N PHE A 205 -11.37 -7.10 -9.94
CA PHE A 205 -10.12 -7.05 -10.70
C PHE A 205 -10.28 -6.19 -11.95
N LYS A 206 -9.41 -5.18 -12.08
CA LYS A 206 -9.29 -4.34 -13.27
C LYS A 206 -7.95 -4.60 -13.95
N HIS A 207 -7.97 -4.72 -15.27
CA HIS A 207 -6.77 -4.82 -16.08
C HIS A 207 -6.60 -3.60 -16.97
N LEU A 208 -5.40 -3.04 -17.01
CA LEU A 208 -5.04 -1.90 -17.84
C LEU A 208 -3.73 -2.21 -18.58
N CYS A 209 -3.83 -2.92 -19.69
CA CYS A 209 -2.70 -3.19 -20.57
C CYS A 209 -3.02 -2.79 -22.01
N LEU A 210 -1.97 -2.41 -22.74
CA LEU A 210 -1.98 -2.39 -24.20
C LEU A 210 -1.72 -3.80 -24.78
N HIS A 211 -1.15 -4.76 -24.01
CA HIS A 211 -0.91 -6.15 -24.44
C HIS A 211 -1.00 -7.17 -23.26
N GLN A 212 -1.46 -8.40 -23.55
CA GLN A 212 -1.95 -9.47 -22.65
C GLN A 212 -1.15 -9.78 -21.35
N VAL A 213 -1.87 -10.17 -20.28
CA VAL A 213 -1.33 -10.75 -19.03
C VAL A 213 -2.04 -12.07 -18.70
N THR A 214 -1.27 -13.07 -18.24
CA THR A 214 -1.77 -14.37 -17.74
C THR A 214 -2.09 -14.28 -16.24
N PHE A 215 -3.29 -14.73 -15.83
CA PHE A 215 -3.67 -14.88 -14.43
C PHE A 215 -3.79 -16.36 -14.05
N THR A 216 -3.39 -16.69 -12.82
CA THR A 216 -3.80 -17.91 -12.13
C THR A 216 -4.52 -17.49 -10.85
N ALA A 217 -5.85 -17.60 -10.84
CA ALA A 217 -6.67 -17.42 -9.64
C ALA A 217 -7.20 -18.79 -9.21
N ALA A 218 -6.96 -19.18 -7.97
CA ALA A 218 -7.63 -20.31 -7.33
C ALA A 218 -8.54 -19.76 -6.24
N SER A 219 -9.86 -19.75 -6.48
CA SER A 219 -10.85 -19.44 -5.45
C SER A 219 -11.35 -20.74 -4.81
N LEU A 220 -11.20 -20.85 -3.50
CA LEU A 220 -11.93 -21.81 -2.67
C LEU A 220 -12.93 -21.02 -1.83
N ALA A 221 -14.10 -20.76 -2.41
CA ALA A 221 -15.30 -20.41 -1.67
C ALA A 221 -16.47 -21.12 -2.36
N PRO A 222 -17.12 -22.10 -1.71
CA PRO A 222 -18.40 -22.59 -2.17
C PRO A 222 -19.45 -21.51 -1.91
N GLU A 223 -20.39 -21.34 -2.84
CA GLU A 223 -21.59 -20.49 -2.76
C GLU A 223 -21.39 -18.97 -2.95
N VAL A 224 -20.98 -18.58 -4.16
CA VAL A 224 -21.58 -17.40 -4.81
C VAL A 224 -21.83 -17.75 -6.28
N GLU A 225 -23.03 -18.23 -6.59
CA GLU A 225 -23.54 -18.28 -7.95
C GLU A 225 -23.67 -16.84 -8.48
N ASN A 226 -22.65 -16.38 -9.18
CA ASN A 226 -22.74 -15.41 -10.27
C ASN A 226 -21.45 -15.52 -11.09
N LEU A 227 -21.39 -16.59 -11.87
CA LEU A 227 -20.43 -16.79 -12.94
C LEU A 227 -20.56 -15.66 -13.97
N LEU A 228 -19.63 -14.71 -13.93
CA LEU A 228 -19.18 -13.97 -15.11
C LEU A 228 -17.67 -14.16 -15.21
N PHE A 229 -17.28 -15.37 -15.62
CA PHE A 229 -15.96 -15.69 -16.14
C PHE A 229 -16.15 -16.27 -17.56
N LEU A 230 -15.36 -15.73 -18.50
CA LEU A 230 -15.18 -16.17 -19.89
C LEU A 230 -16.36 -15.93 -20.87
N GLN A 231 -16.55 -14.67 -21.27
CA GLN A 231 -17.02 -14.35 -22.62
C GLN A 231 -16.05 -13.32 -23.23
N ASP A 232 -15.09 -13.81 -24.02
CA ASP A 232 -14.52 -13.17 -25.22
C ASP A 232 -13.26 -13.92 -25.73
N LEU A 233 -13.35 -15.24 -25.87
CA LEU A 233 -12.31 -16.06 -26.51
C LEU A 233 -12.82 -16.90 -27.68
N LEU A 234 -13.89 -16.42 -28.32
CA LEU A 234 -14.37 -16.96 -29.60
C LEU A 234 -14.56 -15.83 -30.63
N GLY A 235 -13.47 -15.10 -30.90
CA GLY A 235 -13.33 -14.31 -32.11
C GLY A 235 -12.73 -15.17 -33.21
N LYS A 236 -13.59 -15.82 -33.99
CA LYS A 236 -13.23 -16.46 -35.26
C LYS A 236 -12.58 -15.42 -36.18
N ALA A 237 -11.42 -15.74 -36.73
CA ALA A 237 -11.07 -15.28 -38.07
C ALA A 237 -11.40 -16.45 -39.02
N HIS A 238 -12.52 -16.34 -39.72
CA HIS A 238 -12.59 -16.90 -41.06
C HIS A 238 -11.83 -15.94 -41.99
N ILE A 239 -11.64 -16.34 -43.25
CA ILE A 239 -11.68 -15.31 -44.30
C ILE A 239 -13.05 -14.62 -44.20
#